data_AF-U9UFW3-F1
#
_entry.id   AF-U9UFW3-F1
#
_cell.length_a   1.000
_cell.length_b   1.000
_cell.length_c   1.000
_cell.angle_alpha   90.00
_cell.angle_beta   90.00
_cell.angle_gamma   90.00
#
_symmetry.space_group_name_H-M   'P 1'
#
loop_
_entity.id
_entity.type
_entity.pdbx_description
1 polymer ?
#
loop_
_entity_poly.entity_id
_entity_poly.type
_entity_poly.pdbx_seq_one_letter_code
_entity_poly.pdbx_strand_id
1 'polypeptide(L)'
;YIYGGKISLVEYDTLDIIKILVAANELSLQELIPHLQSFLIENKENWIEQNFNLIYQTSFENDSFLDLQKFCTELISKQPEKIFNSPDFTSISEKALISLIQHDKVKMSEVQIWEHVLKWGIAKNPGLSSDPSSYSNDDFNVLKNTLQQFIPLIKFTEFTSKEFLNEVYPYKKIIPDEMCENLVKYFLDHDYVPRKRSEQQTIRETKIISLKNIVSKIITIQHAELISKWIDRLEITDELKNSYEFKLILRGSRDGFTPRKFHEICDNKSHTISIIKVKDTNEIFGGYNPIMWESRTYIPGSDGEYSKTKDSFIFSFNNKKDIKNHILSRVEEEKYAIDNDCSCGPSFGRNDLKIGGNSFNKHFSYCKRSSYEKPIRKTGNYFAIEEYEVFQIIKDTNEHVYR
;
A
#
# COMPACT_ATOMS: atom_id res chain seq x y z
N TYR A 1 13.92 -37.46 -9.40
CA TYR A 1 12.75 -37.31 -8.52
C TYR A 1 11.51 -38.02 -9.05
N ILE A 2 10.86 -37.58 -10.15
CA ILE A 2 9.56 -38.12 -10.63
C ILE A 2 9.46 -39.66 -10.65
N TYR A 3 10.48 -40.35 -11.17
CA TYR A 3 10.46 -41.82 -11.30
C TYR A 3 10.85 -42.59 -10.03
N GLY A 4 11.48 -41.95 -9.04
CA GLY A 4 12.13 -42.68 -7.95
C GLY A 4 12.15 -41.98 -6.59
N GLY A 5 11.44 -40.85 -6.43
CA GLY A 5 11.30 -40.10 -5.18
C GLY A 5 12.59 -39.48 -4.61
N LYS A 6 13.74 -39.67 -5.28
CA LYS A 6 15.05 -39.22 -4.78
C LYS A 6 15.61 -38.08 -5.63
N ILE A 7 16.28 -37.15 -4.96
CA ILE A 7 17.05 -36.05 -5.54
C ILE A 7 18.26 -35.77 -4.65
N SER A 8 19.44 -35.58 -5.25
CA SER A 8 20.64 -35.11 -4.55
C SER A 8 20.82 -33.63 -4.89
N LEU A 9 20.95 -32.76 -3.89
CA LEU A 9 21.07 -31.31 -4.09
C LEU A 9 22.51 -30.81 -3.98
N VAL A 10 23.43 -31.65 -3.50
CA VAL A 10 24.82 -31.26 -3.18
C VAL A 10 25.61 -30.85 -4.43
N GLU A 11 25.31 -31.45 -5.57
CA GLU A 11 26.04 -31.26 -6.82
C GLU A 11 25.51 -30.08 -7.67
N TYR A 12 24.37 -29.49 -7.29
CA TYR A 12 23.73 -28.43 -8.08
C TYR A 12 24.19 -27.04 -7.64
N ASP A 13 24.30 -26.14 -8.61
CA ASP A 13 24.43 -24.71 -8.32
C ASP A 13 23.17 -24.21 -7.60
N THR A 14 23.34 -23.19 -6.75
CA THR A 14 22.23 -22.67 -5.95
C THR A 14 21.12 -22.09 -6.83
N LEU A 15 21.46 -21.45 -7.97
CA LEU A 15 20.48 -21.00 -8.96
C LEU A 15 19.68 -22.16 -9.55
N ASP A 16 20.33 -23.29 -9.80
CA ASP A 16 19.64 -24.46 -10.34
C ASP A 16 18.72 -25.10 -9.30
N ILE A 17 19.11 -25.10 -8.03
CA ILE A 17 18.23 -25.54 -6.92
C ILE A 17 16.99 -24.64 -6.83
N ILE A 18 17.13 -23.32 -7.00
CA ILE A 18 16.01 -22.38 -7.03
C ILE A 18 15.10 -22.63 -8.24
N LYS A 19 15.67 -22.87 -9.43
CA LYS A 19 14.88 -23.26 -10.62
C LYS A 19 14.14 -24.58 -10.39
N ILE A 20 14.77 -25.54 -9.73
CA ILE A 20 14.14 -26.82 -9.35
C ILE A 20 13.00 -26.57 -8.36
N LEU A 21 13.15 -25.66 -7.40
CA LEU A 21 12.09 -25.27 -6.47
C LEU A 21 10.88 -24.66 -7.21
N VAL A 22 11.12 -23.75 -8.14
CA VAL A 22 10.07 -23.16 -8.98
C VAL A 22 9.37 -24.24 -9.82
N ALA A 23 10.13 -25.08 -10.51
CA ALA A 23 9.59 -26.18 -11.31
C ALA A 23 8.82 -27.20 -10.45
N ALA A 24 9.28 -27.49 -9.23
CA ALA A 24 8.58 -28.37 -8.30
C ALA A 24 7.20 -27.82 -7.96
N ASN A 25 7.09 -26.50 -7.76
CA ASN A 25 5.80 -25.87 -7.57
C ASN A 25 4.90 -25.92 -8.81
N GLU A 26 5.42 -25.58 -9.99
CA GLU A 26 4.66 -25.61 -11.24
C GLU A 26 4.13 -27.01 -11.57
N LEU A 27 4.92 -28.05 -11.28
CA LEU A 27 4.56 -29.45 -11.46
C LEU A 27 3.76 -30.03 -10.28
N SER A 28 3.39 -29.21 -9.29
CA SER A 28 2.62 -29.61 -8.10
C SER A 28 3.27 -30.73 -7.28
N LEU A 29 4.61 -30.75 -7.21
CA LEU A 29 5.40 -31.68 -6.42
C LEU A 29 5.53 -31.19 -4.96
N GLN A 30 4.40 -31.10 -4.26
CA GLN A 30 4.29 -30.46 -2.96
C GLN A 30 5.20 -31.06 -1.88
N GLU A 31 5.51 -32.35 -1.96
CA GLU A 31 6.41 -33.03 -1.01
C GLU A 31 7.87 -32.60 -1.16
N LEU A 32 8.27 -32.11 -2.33
CA LEU A 32 9.65 -31.71 -2.61
C LEU A 32 9.94 -30.27 -2.15
N ILE A 33 8.92 -29.41 -2.16
CA ILE A 33 9.06 -27.97 -1.88
C ILE A 33 9.65 -27.70 -0.49
N PRO A 34 9.15 -28.29 0.63
CA PRO A 34 9.74 -28.08 1.94
C PRO A 34 11.21 -28.52 2.01
N HIS A 35 11.55 -29.67 1.39
CA HIS A 35 12.91 -30.18 1.40
C HIS A 35 13.91 -29.25 0.70
N LEU A 36 13.51 -28.67 -0.44
CA LEU A 36 14.32 -27.69 -1.17
C LEU A 36 14.49 -26.39 -0.39
N GLN A 37 13.42 -25.89 0.25
CA GLN A 37 13.50 -24.68 1.08
C GLN A 37 14.41 -24.88 2.29
N SER A 38 14.25 -25.97 3.04
CA SER A 38 15.13 -26.29 4.18
C SER A 38 16.58 -26.43 3.74
N PHE A 39 16.85 -27.12 2.62
CA PHE A 39 18.22 -27.25 2.11
C PHE A 39 18.85 -25.89 1.78
N LEU A 40 18.11 -25.01 1.10
CA LEU A 40 18.57 -23.66 0.76
C LEU A 40 18.88 -22.85 2.03
N ILE A 41 17.98 -22.84 3.02
CA ILE A 41 18.15 -22.07 4.26
C ILE A 41 19.32 -22.62 5.09
N GLU A 42 19.43 -23.93 5.25
CA GLU A 42 20.45 -24.56 6.11
C GLU A 42 21.86 -24.56 5.50
N ASN A 43 21.97 -24.67 4.17
CA ASN A 43 23.26 -24.90 3.50
C ASN A 43 23.71 -23.74 2.63
N LYS A 44 22.81 -22.83 2.22
CA LYS A 44 23.07 -21.76 1.25
C LYS A 44 22.70 -20.37 1.80
N GLU A 45 22.60 -20.21 3.13
CA GLU A 45 22.27 -18.94 3.80
C GLU A 45 23.08 -17.76 3.26
N ASN A 46 24.41 -17.82 3.26
CA ASN A 46 25.27 -16.75 2.75
C ASN A 46 25.00 -16.39 1.28
N TRP A 47 24.66 -17.39 0.46
CA TRP A 47 24.33 -17.16 -0.93
C TRP A 47 22.97 -16.47 -1.06
N ILE A 48 21.98 -16.88 -0.25
CA ILE A 48 20.66 -16.23 -0.18
C ILE A 48 20.81 -14.77 0.25
N GLU A 49 21.64 -14.48 1.25
CA GLU A 49 21.88 -13.09 1.70
C GLU A 49 22.49 -12.21 0.60
N GLN A 50 23.39 -12.76 -0.21
CA GLN A 50 24.00 -12.06 -1.36
C GLN A 50 23.05 -11.90 -2.55
N ASN A 51 21.99 -12.72 -2.62
CA ASN A 51 21.01 -12.74 -3.70
C ASN A 51 19.60 -12.53 -3.13
N PHE A 52 19.49 -11.64 -2.13
CA PHE A 52 18.30 -11.47 -1.32
C PHE A 52 17.09 -11.12 -2.19
N ASN A 53 17.24 -10.22 -3.15
CA ASN A 53 16.13 -9.79 -4.00
C ASN A 53 15.61 -10.95 -4.85
N LEU A 54 16.50 -11.76 -5.43
CA LEU A 54 16.10 -12.92 -6.22
C LEU A 54 15.22 -13.87 -5.40
N ILE A 55 15.65 -14.19 -4.17
CA ILE A 55 14.91 -15.09 -3.28
C ILE A 55 13.63 -14.44 -2.78
N TYR A 56 13.68 -13.14 -2.45
CA TYR A 56 12.50 -12.39 -2.04
C TYR A 56 11.43 -12.39 -3.14
N GLN A 57 11.78 -12.04 -4.38
CA GLN A 57 10.80 -12.09 -5.48
C GLN A 57 10.29 -13.52 -5.70
N THR A 58 11.19 -14.49 -5.82
CA THR A 58 10.82 -15.90 -6.05
C THR A 58 9.88 -16.43 -4.97
N SER A 59 10.13 -16.09 -3.70
CA SER A 59 9.33 -16.54 -2.56
C SER A 59 8.00 -15.81 -2.43
N PHE A 60 7.92 -14.50 -2.70
CA PHE A 60 6.69 -13.72 -2.54
C PHE A 60 5.79 -13.68 -3.79
N GLU A 61 6.30 -14.09 -4.96
CA GLU A 61 5.49 -14.36 -6.15
C GLU A 61 4.72 -15.69 -6.03
N ASN A 62 5.07 -16.53 -5.06
CA ASN A 62 4.56 -17.88 -4.91
C ASN A 62 4.12 -18.19 -3.47
N ASP A 63 2.82 -18.40 -3.25
CA ASP A 63 2.26 -18.67 -1.92
C ASP A 63 2.74 -20.00 -1.29
N SER A 64 3.41 -20.87 -2.04
CA SER A 64 3.90 -22.17 -1.55
C SER A 64 5.28 -22.12 -0.89
N PHE A 65 6.03 -21.02 -0.99
CA PHE A 65 7.41 -20.91 -0.47
C PHE A 65 7.48 -20.24 0.91
N LEU A 66 6.67 -20.72 1.86
CA LEU A 66 6.48 -20.11 3.17
C LEU A 66 7.75 -20.03 4.04
N ASP A 67 8.64 -21.02 3.97
CA ASP A 67 9.86 -21.02 4.79
C ASP A 67 10.86 -19.98 4.30
N LEU A 68 11.00 -19.82 2.97
CA LEU A 68 11.80 -18.75 2.39
C LEU A 68 11.19 -17.36 2.63
N GLN A 69 9.87 -17.22 2.53
CA GLN A 69 9.18 -15.97 2.88
C GLN A 69 9.46 -15.58 4.34
N LYS A 70 9.38 -16.55 5.26
CA LYS A 70 9.69 -16.35 6.68
C LYS A 70 11.14 -15.96 6.88
N PHE A 71 12.09 -16.68 6.26
CA PHE A 71 13.51 -16.36 6.31
C PHE A 71 13.78 -14.92 5.84
N CYS A 72 13.24 -14.53 4.67
CA CYS A 72 13.41 -13.19 4.12
C CYS A 72 12.80 -12.11 5.04
N THR A 73 11.62 -12.36 5.61
CA THR A 73 10.97 -11.44 6.55
C THR A 73 11.80 -11.28 7.83
N GLU A 74 12.37 -12.38 8.34
CA GLU A 74 13.26 -12.34 9.49
C GLU A 74 14.57 -11.59 9.19
N LEU A 75 15.14 -11.75 8.00
CA LEU A 75 16.34 -11.02 7.59
C LEU A 75 16.10 -9.51 7.53
N ILE A 76 14.99 -9.07 6.91
CA ILE A 76 14.57 -7.66 6.91
C ILE A 76 14.41 -7.16 8.35
N SER A 77 13.78 -7.97 9.21
CA SER A 77 13.43 -7.57 10.57
C SER A 77 14.62 -7.54 11.54
N LYS A 78 15.62 -8.40 11.35
CA LYS A 78 16.72 -8.60 12.30
C LYS A 78 18.03 -7.99 11.82
N GLN A 79 18.29 -7.97 10.51
CA GLN A 79 19.57 -7.58 9.91
C GLN A 79 19.38 -6.82 8.57
N PRO A 80 18.60 -5.71 8.54
CA PRO A 80 18.34 -4.95 7.32
C PRO A 80 19.62 -4.43 6.64
N GLU A 81 20.67 -4.17 7.41
CA GLU A 81 22.00 -3.77 6.91
C GLU A 81 22.61 -4.79 5.93
N LYS A 82 22.34 -6.09 6.08
CA LYS A 82 22.83 -7.10 5.13
C LYS A 82 22.20 -6.94 3.75
N ILE A 83 20.94 -6.52 3.72
CA ILE A 83 20.18 -6.31 2.48
C ILE A 83 20.67 -5.05 1.78
N PHE A 84 20.91 -3.95 2.51
CA PHE A 84 21.51 -2.75 1.94
C PHE A 84 22.86 -3.05 1.26
N ASN A 85 23.69 -3.85 1.93
CA ASN A 85 25.01 -4.22 1.44
C ASN A 85 25.01 -5.37 0.41
N SER A 86 23.84 -5.90 0.03
CA SER A 86 23.79 -7.01 -0.92
C SER A 86 24.22 -6.55 -2.33
N PRO A 87 24.92 -7.41 -3.10
CA PRO A 87 25.25 -7.12 -4.49
C PRO A 87 24.02 -6.81 -5.37
N ASP A 88 22.90 -7.45 -5.07
CA ASP A 88 21.65 -7.31 -5.82
C ASP A 88 20.71 -6.22 -5.28
N PHE A 89 21.15 -5.41 -4.31
CA PHE A 89 20.32 -4.37 -3.69
C PHE A 89 19.65 -3.43 -4.70
N THR A 90 20.36 -3.05 -5.76
CA THR A 90 19.80 -2.17 -6.82
C THR A 90 18.65 -2.80 -7.61
N SER A 91 18.45 -4.11 -7.49
CA SER A 91 17.37 -4.85 -8.13
C SER A 91 16.09 -4.88 -7.30
N ILE A 92 16.12 -4.49 -6.02
CA ILE A 92 14.92 -4.51 -5.18
C ILE A 92 13.80 -3.63 -5.73
N SER A 93 12.57 -4.04 -5.43
CA SER A 93 11.39 -3.26 -5.77
C SER A 93 11.31 -1.97 -4.94
N GLU A 94 10.64 -0.97 -5.48
CA GLU A 94 10.33 0.28 -4.79
C GLU A 94 9.70 0.06 -3.40
N LYS A 95 8.71 -0.85 -3.33
CA LYS A 95 8.02 -1.17 -2.07
C LYS A 95 8.96 -1.77 -1.03
N ALA A 96 9.85 -2.68 -1.45
CA ALA A 96 10.83 -3.28 -0.58
C ALA A 96 11.82 -2.24 -0.04
N LEU A 97 12.29 -1.32 -0.89
CA LEU A 97 13.18 -0.23 -0.47
C LEU A 97 12.50 0.72 0.53
N ILE A 98 11.23 1.11 0.30
CA ILE A 98 10.47 1.92 1.26
C ILE A 98 10.37 1.21 2.61
N SER A 99 10.01 -0.07 2.61
CA SER A 99 9.93 -0.87 3.84
C SER A 99 11.27 -1.00 4.56
N LEU A 100 12.38 -1.07 3.82
CA LEU A 100 13.73 -1.13 4.38
C LEU A 100 14.10 0.18 5.08
N ILE A 101 13.89 1.33 4.41
CA ILE A 101 14.24 2.66 4.93
C ILE A 101 13.44 3.00 6.19
N GLN A 102 12.15 2.64 6.22
CA GLN A 102 11.26 2.96 7.35
C GLN A 102 11.45 2.03 8.56
N HIS A 103 12.31 1.02 8.47
CA HIS A 103 12.41 0.01 9.50
C HIS A 103 13.17 0.54 10.74
N ASP A 104 12.50 0.59 11.90
CA ASP A 104 13.04 1.19 13.13
C ASP A 104 14.36 0.58 13.65
N LYS A 105 14.72 -0.63 13.17
CA LYS A 105 15.94 -1.34 13.58
C LYS A 105 17.12 -1.18 12.62
N VAL A 106 17.02 -0.35 11.59
CA VAL A 106 18.18 -0.09 10.72
C VAL A 106 19.30 0.55 11.55
N LYS A 107 20.43 -0.16 11.69
CA LYS A 107 21.62 0.31 12.43
C LYS A 107 22.65 0.94 11.50
N MET A 108 22.21 1.85 10.64
CA MET A 108 23.09 2.57 9.70
C MET A 108 22.82 4.06 9.79
N SER A 109 23.82 4.89 9.49
CA SER A 109 23.62 6.33 9.51
C SER A 109 22.71 6.77 8.35
N GLU A 110 22.01 7.88 8.54
CA GLU A 110 21.09 8.41 7.51
C GLU A 110 21.83 8.75 6.20
N VAL A 111 23.10 9.15 6.27
CA VAL A 111 23.94 9.34 5.08
C VAL A 111 24.17 8.01 4.33
N GLN A 112 24.41 6.90 5.03
CA GLN A 112 24.55 5.60 4.38
C GLN A 112 23.24 5.17 3.73
N ILE A 113 22.09 5.40 4.37
CA ILE A 113 20.78 5.12 3.76
C ILE A 113 20.64 5.92 2.45
N TRP A 114 20.97 7.21 2.49
CA TRP A 114 20.91 8.09 1.32
C TRP A 114 21.82 7.64 0.18
N GLU A 115 23.06 7.26 0.45
CA GLU A 115 23.98 6.70 -0.55
C GLU A 115 23.39 5.47 -1.25
N HIS A 116 22.77 4.57 -0.49
CA HIS A 116 22.09 3.40 -1.05
C HIS A 116 20.89 3.80 -1.91
N VAL A 117 20.06 4.74 -1.44
CA VAL A 117 18.92 5.26 -2.23
C VAL A 117 19.37 5.89 -3.54
N LEU A 118 20.44 6.69 -3.52
CA LEU A 118 21.04 7.26 -4.73
C LEU A 118 21.54 6.16 -5.67
N LYS A 119 22.31 5.19 -5.16
CA LYS A 119 22.82 4.06 -5.93
C LYS A 119 21.68 3.26 -6.58
N TRP A 120 20.59 3.04 -5.86
CA TRP A 120 19.38 2.40 -6.41
C TRP A 120 18.74 3.26 -7.50
N GLY A 121 18.56 4.56 -7.27
CA GLY A 121 17.97 5.49 -8.24
C GLY A 121 18.75 5.57 -9.55
N ILE A 122 20.09 5.65 -9.46
CA ILE A 122 20.98 5.67 -10.62
C ILE A 122 20.90 4.34 -11.38
N ALA A 123 20.94 3.20 -10.67
CA ALA A 123 20.84 1.88 -11.31
C ALA A 123 19.50 1.64 -12.02
N LYS A 124 18.40 2.25 -11.56
CA LYS A 124 17.11 2.22 -12.27
C LYS A 124 17.08 3.07 -13.54
N ASN A 125 18.09 3.91 -13.77
CA ASN A 125 18.20 4.79 -14.92
C ASN A 125 19.56 4.57 -15.61
N PRO A 126 19.73 3.50 -16.42
CA PRO A 126 21.03 3.06 -16.95
C PRO A 126 21.80 4.07 -17.83
N GLY A 127 21.18 5.19 -18.20
CA GLY A 127 21.82 6.30 -18.92
C GLY A 127 22.48 7.35 -18.01
N LEU A 128 22.27 7.28 -16.70
CA LEU A 128 22.83 8.22 -15.75
C LEU A 128 24.26 7.83 -15.36
N SER A 129 25.13 8.84 -15.31
CA SER A 129 26.48 8.70 -14.74
C SER A 129 26.43 8.52 -13.22
N SER A 130 27.46 7.94 -12.63
CA SER A 130 27.65 7.97 -11.17
C SER A 130 28.10 9.35 -10.66
N ASP A 131 28.61 10.21 -11.56
CA ASP A 131 29.05 11.57 -11.21
C ASP A 131 27.98 12.61 -11.58
N PRO A 132 27.34 13.26 -10.59
CA PRO A 132 26.30 14.26 -10.82
C PRO A 132 26.82 15.54 -11.51
N SER A 133 28.13 15.78 -11.53
CA SER A 133 28.70 16.94 -12.23
C SER A 133 28.45 16.89 -13.74
N SER A 134 28.26 15.68 -14.27
CA SER A 134 27.98 15.43 -15.69
C SER A 134 26.50 15.53 -16.09
N TYR A 135 25.60 15.73 -15.11
CA TYR A 135 24.15 15.66 -15.36
C TYR A 135 23.62 16.90 -16.07
N SER A 136 22.84 16.66 -17.13
CA SER A 136 21.95 17.65 -17.71
C SER A 136 20.73 17.91 -16.83
N ASN A 137 19.94 18.94 -17.14
CA ASN A 137 18.68 19.16 -16.41
C ASN A 137 17.69 17.99 -16.60
N ASP A 138 17.71 17.33 -17.76
CA ASP A 138 16.84 16.17 -18.01
C ASP A 138 17.28 14.97 -17.17
N ASP A 139 18.59 14.75 -17.02
CA ASP A 139 19.14 13.72 -16.14
C ASP A 139 18.69 13.91 -14.68
N PHE A 140 18.76 15.15 -14.19
CA PHE A 140 18.23 15.49 -12.86
C PHE A 140 16.73 15.25 -12.76
N ASN A 141 15.94 15.59 -13.79
CA ASN A 141 14.50 15.36 -13.79
C ASN A 141 14.15 13.87 -13.77
N VAL A 142 14.89 13.04 -14.51
CA VAL A 142 14.73 11.59 -14.51
C VAL A 142 15.00 11.04 -13.10
N LEU A 143 16.16 11.37 -12.51
CA LEU A 143 16.50 10.91 -11.17
C LEU A 143 15.52 11.41 -10.09
N LYS A 144 15.07 12.67 -10.21
CA LYS A 144 14.06 13.28 -9.33
C LYS A 144 12.75 12.48 -9.35
N ASN A 145 12.25 12.14 -10.54
CA ASN A 145 11.01 11.37 -10.68
C ASN A 145 11.15 9.96 -10.06
N THR A 146 12.32 9.33 -10.19
CA THR A 146 12.61 8.03 -9.56
C THR A 146 12.67 8.14 -8.04
N LEU A 147 13.31 9.20 -7.51
CA LEU A 147 13.63 9.30 -6.09
C LEU A 147 12.61 10.07 -5.23
N GLN A 148 11.64 10.74 -5.85
CA GLN A 148 10.70 11.65 -5.17
C GLN A 148 10.01 11.08 -3.93
N GLN A 149 9.75 9.77 -3.91
CA GLN A 149 9.04 9.11 -2.81
C GLN A 149 9.93 8.76 -1.61
N PHE A 150 11.24 8.61 -1.85
CA PHE A 150 12.23 8.24 -0.84
C PHE A 150 12.83 9.47 -0.16
N ILE A 151 12.96 10.60 -0.88
CA ILE A 151 13.52 11.86 -0.32
C ILE A 151 12.84 12.23 1.03
N PRO A 152 11.50 12.20 1.18
CA PRO A 152 10.87 12.52 2.45
C PRO A 152 11.10 11.50 3.57
N LEU A 153 11.63 10.32 3.26
CA LEU A 153 11.92 9.27 4.23
C LEU A 153 13.31 9.42 4.88
N ILE A 154 14.19 10.23 4.28
CA ILE A 154 15.56 10.45 4.73
C ILE A 154 15.61 11.61 5.73
N LYS A 155 16.21 11.39 6.88
CA LYS A 155 16.37 12.44 7.90
C LYS A 155 17.63 13.25 7.64
N PHE A 156 17.58 14.13 6.64
CA PHE A 156 18.72 14.97 6.25
C PHE A 156 19.32 15.81 7.38
N THR A 157 18.57 16.12 8.44
CA THR A 157 19.07 16.85 9.62
C THR A 157 20.01 16.02 10.50
N GLU A 158 20.05 14.70 10.35
CA GLU A 158 20.98 13.81 11.07
C GLU A 158 22.36 13.72 10.39
N PHE A 159 22.54 14.40 9.25
CA PHE A 159 23.81 14.49 8.56
C PHE A 159 24.70 15.52 9.25
N THR A 160 26.01 15.36 9.13
CA THR A 160 26.96 16.45 9.39
C THR A 160 26.97 17.44 8.22
N SER A 161 27.38 18.69 8.44
CA SER A 161 27.52 19.68 7.35
C SER A 161 28.43 19.18 6.22
N LYS A 162 29.45 18.37 6.55
CA LYS A 162 30.36 17.77 5.57
C LYS A 162 29.68 16.71 4.72
N GLU A 163 28.92 15.80 5.35
CA GLU A 163 28.14 14.79 4.64
C GLU A 163 27.08 15.43 3.76
N PHE A 164 26.37 16.45 4.24
CA PHE A 164 25.42 17.21 3.41
C PHE A 164 26.10 17.83 2.19
N LEU A 165 27.24 18.52 2.38
CA LEU A 165 27.95 19.19 1.30
C LEU A 165 28.44 18.21 0.22
N ASN A 166 28.87 17.02 0.62
CA ASN A 166 29.47 16.05 -0.28
C ASN A 166 28.44 15.10 -0.92
N GLU A 167 27.48 14.63 -0.15
CA GLU A 167 26.57 13.53 -0.57
C GLU A 167 25.19 14.04 -1.02
N VAL A 168 24.75 15.20 -0.53
CA VAL A 168 23.39 15.72 -0.78
C VAL A 168 23.42 16.91 -1.74
N TYR A 169 24.31 17.88 -1.48
CA TYR A 169 24.36 19.13 -2.24
C TYR A 169 24.63 18.96 -3.75
N PRO A 170 25.47 18.02 -4.23
CA PRO A 170 25.65 17.79 -5.66
C PRO A 170 24.35 17.40 -6.38
N TYR A 171 23.42 16.79 -5.63
CA TYR A 171 22.13 16.34 -6.12
C TYR A 171 21.00 17.33 -5.83
N LYS A 172 21.27 18.54 -5.32
CA LYS A 172 20.25 19.50 -4.84
C LYS A 172 19.04 19.71 -5.78
N LYS A 173 19.21 19.60 -7.10
CA LYS A 173 18.13 19.75 -8.09
C LYS A 173 17.05 18.66 -8.01
N ILE A 174 17.34 17.50 -7.41
CA ILE A 174 16.34 16.44 -7.20
C ILE A 174 15.52 16.67 -5.93
N ILE A 175 16.03 17.47 -4.99
CA ILE A 175 15.36 17.82 -3.74
C ILE A 175 14.37 18.97 -4.01
N PRO A 176 13.17 18.97 -3.42
CA PRO A 176 12.25 20.11 -3.53
C PRO A 176 12.93 21.43 -3.11
N ASP A 177 12.74 22.50 -3.88
CA ASP A 177 13.48 23.75 -3.71
C ASP A 177 13.39 24.32 -2.28
N GLU A 178 12.17 24.38 -1.71
CA GLU A 178 11.93 24.84 -0.34
C GLU A 178 12.68 23.99 0.71
N MET A 179 12.69 22.67 0.51
CA MET A 179 13.40 21.74 1.39
C MET A 179 14.91 21.95 1.31
N CYS A 180 15.45 22.08 0.08
CA CYS A 180 16.86 22.33 -0.14
C CYS A 180 17.30 23.66 0.50
N GLU A 181 16.55 24.73 0.33
CA GLU A 181 16.86 26.02 0.95
C GLU A 181 16.89 25.93 2.48
N ASN A 182 15.93 25.21 3.08
CA ASN A 182 15.88 25.02 4.52
C ASN A 182 17.06 24.19 5.04
N LEU A 183 17.48 23.15 4.30
CA LEU A 183 18.65 22.35 4.64
C LEU A 183 19.95 23.17 4.52
N VAL A 184 20.09 23.97 3.47
CA VAL A 184 21.25 24.86 3.31
C VAL A 184 21.35 25.84 4.47
N LYS A 185 20.23 26.45 4.90
CA LYS A 185 20.21 27.32 6.10
C LYS A 185 20.60 26.55 7.36
N TYR A 186 20.05 25.35 7.56
CA TYR A 186 20.35 24.49 8.70
C TYR A 186 21.84 24.16 8.85
N PHE A 187 22.53 23.91 7.74
CA PHE A 187 23.95 23.52 7.78
C PHE A 187 24.93 24.70 7.79
N LEU A 188 24.50 25.91 7.41
CA LEU A 188 25.35 27.10 7.32
C LEU A 188 25.20 28.06 8.50
N ASP A 189 24.04 28.08 9.15
CA ASP A 189 23.76 28.99 10.26
C ASP A 189 23.70 28.20 11.57
N HIS A 190 24.73 28.35 12.40
CA HIS A 190 24.85 27.67 13.70
C HIS A 190 23.80 28.13 14.73
N ASP A 191 23.19 29.31 14.53
CA ASP A 191 22.11 29.84 15.36
C ASP A 191 20.73 29.57 14.74
N TYR A 192 20.68 29.03 13.52
CA TYR A 192 19.46 28.55 12.90
C TYR A 192 19.00 27.28 13.61
N VAL A 193 18.19 27.49 14.64
CA VAL A 193 17.23 26.47 15.02
C VAL A 193 16.31 26.34 13.80
N PRO A 194 16.33 25.21 13.06
CA PRO A 194 15.34 25.00 12.03
C PRO A 194 14.03 25.14 12.77
N ARG A 195 13.26 26.19 12.44
CA ARG A 195 12.01 26.53 13.12
C ARG A 195 11.33 25.21 13.37
N LYS A 196 11.35 24.71 14.64
CA LYS A 196 11.07 23.30 15.00
C LYS A 196 10.04 22.86 14.00
N ARG A 197 10.38 21.94 13.06
CA ARG A 197 9.46 21.51 11.99
C ARG A 197 8.11 21.50 12.65
N SER A 198 7.26 22.47 12.31
CA SER A 198 6.10 22.74 13.15
C SER A 198 5.43 21.39 13.39
N GLU A 199 4.91 21.11 14.57
CA GLU A 199 4.30 19.79 14.82
C GLU A 199 3.39 19.40 13.64
N GLN A 200 2.73 20.37 13.03
CA GLN A 200 2.00 20.28 11.76
C GLN A 200 2.77 19.62 10.58
N GLN A 201 4.04 19.96 10.33
CA GLN A 201 4.83 19.45 9.20
C GLN A 201 5.38 18.04 9.43
N THR A 202 5.85 17.73 10.64
CA THR A 202 6.22 16.35 11.03
C THR A 202 4.99 15.44 11.04
N ILE A 203 3.87 15.94 11.58
CA ILE A 203 2.59 15.25 11.52
C ILE A 203 2.13 15.06 10.07
N ARG A 204 2.32 16.04 9.18
CA ARG A 204 1.97 15.92 7.76
C ARG A 204 2.80 14.83 7.07
N GLU A 205 4.09 14.75 7.37
CA GLU A 205 4.97 13.68 6.86
C GLU A 205 4.59 12.30 7.42
N THR A 206 4.33 12.16 8.73
CA THR A 206 3.86 10.90 9.34
C THR A 206 2.49 10.46 8.80
N LYS A 207 1.57 11.40 8.57
CA LYS A 207 0.27 11.13 7.92
C LYS A 207 0.44 10.70 6.46
N ILE A 208 1.33 11.33 5.73
CA ILE A 208 1.67 10.93 4.36
C ILE A 208 2.30 9.53 4.37
N ILE A 209 3.15 9.21 5.35
CA ILE A 209 3.76 7.88 5.51
C ILE A 209 2.71 6.81 5.83
N SER A 210 1.75 7.06 6.73
CA SER A 210 0.67 6.11 7.03
C SER A 210 -0.22 5.83 5.81
N LEU A 211 -0.45 6.84 4.97
CA LEU A 211 -1.19 6.72 3.71
C LEU A 211 -0.35 6.12 2.56
N LYS A 212 0.99 6.21 2.61
CA LYS A 212 1.91 5.62 1.62
C LYS A 212 1.95 4.09 1.67
N ASN A 213 1.57 3.49 2.81
CA ASN A 213 1.57 2.04 3.02
C ASN A 213 0.30 1.32 2.55
N ILE A 214 -0.62 2.03 1.89
CA ILE A 214 -1.87 1.44 1.40
C ILE A 214 -1.60 0.50 0.23
N VAL A 215 -1.74 -0.80 0.48
CA VAL A 215 -1.63 -1.85 -0.55
C VAL A 215 -2.97 -2.02 -1.27
N SER A 216 -3.38 -1.04 -2.07
CA SER A 216 -4.59 -1.11 -2.92
C SER A 216 -4.26 -1.40 -4.38
N LYS A 217 -5.04 -2.27 -5.03
CA LYS A 217 -5.01 -2.46 -6.49
C LYS A 217 -5.88 -1.43 -7.22
N ILE A 218 -6.92 -0.89 -6.57
CA ILE A 218 -7.95 -0.08 -7.22
C ILE A 218 -7.64 1.42 -7.14
N ILE A 219 -7.21 1.93 -5.99
CA ILE A 219 -7.01 3.36 -5.74
C ILE A 219 -5.53 3.71 -5.51
N THR A 220 -5.22 5.01 -5.52
CA THR A 220 -3.89 5.55 -5.22
C THR A 220 -3.88 6.25 -3.85
N ILE A 221 -2.70 6.65 -3.38
CA ILE A 221 -2.52 7.40 -2.13
C ILE A 221 -3.36 8.69 -2.11
N GLN A 222 -3.46 9.40 -3.26
CA GLN A 222 -4.25 10.63 -3.37
C GLN A 222 -5.76 10.39 -3.14
N HIS A 223 -6.28 9.26 -3.60
CA HIS A 223 -7.67 8.88 -3.35
C HIS A 223 -7.89 8.59 -1.86
N ALA A 224 -6.96 7.86 -1.24
CA ALA A 224 -7.05 7.52 0.17
C ALA A 224 -6.92 8.75 1.09
N GLU A 225 -6.07 9.71 0.73
CA GLU A 225 -5.98 11.01 1.41
C GLU A 225 -7.33 11.75 1.34
N LEU A 226 -7.93 11.80 0.15
CA LEU A 226 -9.22 12.45 -0.06
C LEU A 226 -10.36 11.75 0.72
N ILE A 227 -10.39 10.41 0.71
CA ILE A 227 -11.34 9.63 1.52
C ILE A 227 -11.14 9.92 3.02
N SER A 228 -9.90 10.00 3.48
CA SER A 228 -9.58 10.34 4.88
C SER A 228 -10.13 11.72 5.27
N LYS A 229 -10.00 12.71 4.38
CA LYS A 229 -10.61 14.03 4.59
C LYS A 229 -12.13 13.94 4.71
N TRP A 230 -12.79 13.09 3.91
CA TRP A 230 -14.24 12.92 3.98
C TRP A 230 -14.72 12.26 5.28
N ILE A 231 -13.93 11.35 5.84
CA ILE A 231 -14.16 10.73 7.16
C ILE A 231 -14.15 11.81 8.26
N ASP A 232 -13.16 12.71 8.24
CA ASP A 232 -13.08 13.84 9.19
C ASP A 232 -14.04 15.01 8.84
N ARG A 233 -14.88 14.86 7.79
CA ARG A 233 -15.77 15.91 7.26
C ARG A 233 -15.05 17.21 6.88
N LEU A 234 -13.82 17.10 6.42
CA LEU A 234 -12.98 18.22 5.97
C LEU A 234 -13.26 18.59 4.50
N GLU A 235 -13.01 19.86 4.16
CA GLU A 235 -12.97 20.31 2.78
C GLU A 235 -11.71 19.78 2.05
N ILE A 236 -11.71 19.83 0.72
CA ILE A 236 -10.58 19.34 -0.09
C ILE A 236 -9.30 20.12 0.22
N THR A 237 -9.43 21.43 0.46
CA THR A 237 -8.32 22.34 0.76
C THR A 237 -7.81 22.21 2.19
N ASP A 238 -8.58 21.60 3.08
CA ASP A 238 -8.20 21.46 4.48
C ASP A 238 -7.06 20.47 4.64
N GLU A 239 -6.21 20.75 5.62
CA GLU A 239 -5.15 19.83 6.02
C GLU A 239 -5.74 18.70 6.89
N LEU A 240 -5.39 17.46 6.55
CA LEU A 240 -5.80 16.30 7.33
C LEU A 240 -5.17 16.39 8.72
N LYS A 241 -5.99 16.34 9.79
CA LYS A 241 -5.53 16.49 11.18
C LYS A 241 -5.20 15.17 11.87
N ASN A 242 -5.70 14.05 11.38
CA ASN A 242 -5.46 12.72 11.95
C ASN A 242 -4.67 11.82 10.98
N SER A 243 -3.95 10.84 11.51
CA SER A 243 -3.37 9.77 10.70
C SER A 243 -4.36 8.61 10.59
N TYR A 244 -4.37 8.01 9.41
CA TYR A 244 -5.23 6.89 9.08
C TYR A 244 -4.39 5.74 8.52
N GLU A 245 -4.62 4.56 9.06
CA GLU A 245 -4.15 3.31 8.50
C GLU A 245 -5.33 2.63 7.78
N PHE A 246 -5.13 2.27 6.51
CA PHE A 246 -6.10 1.49 5.75
C PHE A 246 -5.66 0.03 5.76
N LYS A 247 -6.13 -0.72 6.75
CA LYS A 247 -5.82 -2.13 6.89
C LYS A 247 -6.68 -2.96 5.93
N LEU A 248 -6.10 -3.51 4.87
CA LEU A 248 -6.82 -4.36 3.92
C LEU A 248 -7.30 -5.63 4.63
N ILE A 249 -8.61 -5.80 4.75
CA ILE A 249 -9.23 -6.99 5.36
C ILE A 249 -9.79 -7.95 4.33
N LEU A 250 -10.24 -7.45 3.18
CA LEU A 250 -10.77 -8.27 2.09
C LEU A 250 -10.30 -7.76 0.73
N ARG A 251 -9.94 -8.65 -0.18
CA ARG A 251 -9.76 -8.38 -1.61
C ARG A 251 -10.45 -9.47 -2.44
N GLY A 252 -11.26 -9.08 -3.41
CA GLY A 252 -12.00 -9.99 -4.28
C GLY A 252 -11.12 -11.04 -4.97
N SER A 253 -10.00 -10.62 -5.59
CA SER A 253 -9.07 -11.56 -6.23
C SER A 253 -8.38 -12.53 -5.27
N ARG A 254 -8.34 -12.22 -3.97
CA ARG A 254 -7.68 -13.04 -2.94
C ARG A 254 -8.68 -13.94 -2.22
N ASP A 255 -9.80 -13.37 -1.80
CA ASP A 255 -10.73 -14.00 -0.87
C ASP A 255 -11.98 -14.52 -1.58
N GLY A 256 -12.41 -13.88 -2.66
CA GLY A 256 -13.58 -14.25 -3.46
C GLY A 256 -14.63 -13.13 -3.61
N PHE A 257 -15.54 -13.34 -4.56
CA PHE A 257 -16.54 -12.35 -4.99
C PHE A 257 -17.98 -12.75 -4.64
N THR A 258 -18.22 -13.22 -3.42
CA THR A 258 -19.56 -13.68 -2.99
C THR A 258 -20.02 -12.96 -1.73
N PRO A 259 -21.34 -12.76 -1.55
CA PRO A 259 -21.94 -12.24 -0.30
C PRO A 259 -21.46 -13.01 0.93
N ARG A 260 -21.48 -14.34 0.84
CA ARG A 260 -21.02 -15.24 1.91
C ARG A 260 -19.61 -14.89 2.38
N LYS A 261 -18.68 -14.68 1.45
CA LYS A 261 -17.29 -14.39 1.81
C LYS A 261 -17.12 -12.99 2.40
N PHE A 262 -17.86 -12.01 1.89
CA PHE A 262 -17.90 -10.69 2.47
C PHE A 262 -18.33 -10.74 3.94
N HIS A 263 -19.47 -11.37 4.23
CA HIS A 263 -19.98 -11.48 5.60
C HIS A 263 -19.09 -12.33 6.52
N GLU A 264 -18.46 -13.39 6.02
CA GLU A 264 -17.48 -14.19 6.78
C GLU A 264 -16.30 -13.34 7.30
N ILE A 265 -15.85 -12.34 6.54
CA ILE A 265 -14.66 -11.54 6.85
C ILE A 265 -15.02 -10.19 7.50
N CYS A 266 -16.07 -9.54 7.01
CA CYS A 266 -16.40 -8.15 7.33
C CYS A 266 -17.46 -7.99 8.42
N ASP A 267 -18.26 -9.03 8.73
CA ASP A 267 -19.17 -8.95 9.86
C ASP A 267 -18.40 -8.69 11.16
N ASN A 268 -19.02 -7.93 12.06
CA ASN A 268 -18.42 -7.46 13.29
C ASN A 268 -17.25 -6.48 13.12
N LYS A 269 -16.98 -6.01 11.89
CA LYS A 269 -16.01 -4.93 11.62
C LYS A 269 -16.75 -3.61 11.46
N SER A 270 -16.24 -2.57 12.12
CA SER A 270 -16.67 -1.19 11.98
C SER A 270 -15.59 -0.33 11.32
N HIS A 271 -15.92 0.92 11.00
CA HIS A 271 -15.01 1.86 10.34
C HIS A 271 -14.39 1.27 9.08
N THR A 272 -15.21 0.73 8.19
CA THR A 272 -14.74 0.08 6.96
C THR A 272 -14.98 0.97 5.75
N ILE A 273 -14.07 0.92 4.78
CA ILE A 273 -14.23 1.52 3.47
C ILE A 273 -14.24 0.40 2.43
N SER A 274 -15.26 0.38 1.58
CA SER A 274 -15.36 -0.53 0.45
C SER A 274 -15.01 0.22 -0.82
N ILE A 275 -14.08 -0.32 -1.62
CA ILE A 275 -13.61 0.21 -2.89
C ILE A 275 -13.93 -0.81 -3.98
N ILE A 276 -14.62 -0.41 -5.03
CA ILE A 276 -15.14 -1.29 -6.08
C ILE A 276 -14.67 -0.79 -7.44
N LYS A 277 -14.10 -1.67 -8.24
CA LYS A 277 -13.72 -1.45 -9.62
C LYS A 277 -14.74 -2.10 -10.54
N VAL A 278 -15.40 -1.29 -11.38
CA VAL A 278 -16.39 -1.79 -12.33
C VAL A 278 -15.70 -2.43 -13.52
N LYS A 279 -16.16 -3.62 -13.91
CA LYS A 279 -15.64 -4.37 -15.05
C LYS A 279 -15.84 -3.63 -16.36
N ASP A 280 -14.84 -3.71 -17.22
CA ASP A 280 -14.82 -3.14 -18.57
C ASP A 280 -14.97 -1.61 -18.62
N THR A 281 -14.80 -0.92 -17.49
CA THR A 281 -14.86 0.55 -17.41
C THR A 281 -13.74 1.12 -16.54
N ASN A 282 -13.56 2.44 -16.56
CA ASN A 282 -12.66 3.12 -15.64
C ASN A 282 -13.29 3.49 -14.30
N GLU A 283 -14.59 3.26 -14.12
CA GLU A 283 -15.35 3.69 -12.94
C GLU A 283 -14.89 2.98 -11.66
N ILE A 284 -14.73 3.76 -10.60
CA ILE A 284 -14.44 3.29 -9.24
C ILE A 284 -15.54 3.81 -8.33
N PHE A 285 -16.17 2.94 -7.55
CA PHE A 285 -17.20 3.28 -6.57
C PHE A 285 -16.77 2.87 -5.17
N GLY A 286 -17.46 3.38 -4.17
CA GLY A 286 -17.26 2.89 -2.83
C GLY A 286 -18.17 3.55 -1.81
N GLY A 287 -18.02 3.08 -0.58
CA GLY A 287 -18.75 3.59 0.57
C GLY A 287 -18.02 3.35 1.87
N TYR A 288 -18.21 4.27 2.81
CA TYR A 288 -17.67 4.20 4.16
C TYR A 288 -18.76 3.80 5.15
N ASN A 289 -18.56 2.70 5.86
CA ASN A 289 -19.43 2.28 6.95
C ASN A 289 -18.73 2.55 8.30
N PRO A 290 -19.15 3.57 9.08
CA PRO A 290 -18.58 3.85 10.40
C PRO A 290 -19.01 2.82 11.46
N ILE A 291 -20.15 2.17 11.27
CA ILE A 291 -20.71 1.20 12.22
C ILE A 291 -20.38 -0.22 11.81
N MET A 292 -20.77 -1.17 12.65
CA MET A 292 -20.51 -2.59 12.45
C MET A 292 -21.37 -3.18 11.31
N TRP A 293 -20.79 -4.06 10.49
CA TRP A 293 -21.57 -4.92 9.60
C TRP A 293 -22.22 -6.07 10.39
N GLU A 294 -23.50 -6.31 10.12
CA GLU A 294 -24.29 -7.35 10.79
C GLU A 294 -25.17 -8.08 9.79
N SER A 295 -24.81 -9.28 9.35
CA SER A 295 -25.67 -10.10 8.47
C SER A 295 -27.12 -10.19 8.98
N ARG A 296 -28.06 -9.69 8.19
CA ARG A 296 -29.50 -9.77 8.46
C ARG A 296 -30.24 -10.33 7.26
N THR A 297 -31.25 -11.15 7.53
CA THR A 297 -32.08 -11.71 6.44
C THR A 297 -33.06 -10.65 5.98
N TYR A 298 -33.13 -10.40 4.67
CA TYR A 298 -34.16 -9.55 4.10
C TYR A 298 -35.55 -10.14 4.35
N ILE A 299 -36.45 -9.32 4.90
CA ILE A 299 -37.86 -9.69 5.10
C ILE A 299 -38.71 -8.69 4.32
N PRO A 300 -39.48 -9.15 3.31
CA PRO A 300 -40.35 -8.26 2.53
C PRO A 300 -41.28 -7.44 3.42
N GLY A 301 -41.30 -6.12 3.22
CA GLY A 301 -42.12 -5.18 4.01
C GLY A 301 -41.54 -4.78 5.38
N SER A 302 -40.35 -5.28 5.72
CA SER A 302 -39.57 -4.83 6.86
C SER A 302 -38.42 -3.93 6.40
N ASP A 303 -37.89 -3.11 7.31
CA ASP A 303 -36.65 -2.36 7.14
C ASP A 303 -35.55 -2.91 8.07
N GLY A 304 -35.67 -4.17 8.49
CA GLY A 304 -34.85 -4.77 9.54
C GLY A 304 -33.38 -4.98 9.15
N GLU A 305 -33.08 -5.07 7.86
CA GLU A 305 -31.73 -5.22 7.31
C GLU A 305 -30.89 -3.93 7.40
N TYR A 306 -31.56 -2.78 7.53
CA TYR A 306 -30.86 -1.50 7.53
C TYR A 306 -30.31 -1.14 8.90
N SER A 307 -29.17 -0.47 8.89
CA SER A 307 -28.57 0.11 10.08
C SER A 307 -28.45 1.63 9.95
N LYS A 308 -28.81 2.31 11.05
CA LYS A 308 -28.90 3.76 11.10
C LYS A 308 -27.53 4.40 11.34
N THR A 309 -27.13 5.35 10.50
CA THR A 309 -26.01 6.25 10.77
C THR A 309 -26.08 7.51 9.90
N LYS A 310 -25.53 8.62 10.38
CA LYS A 310 -25.36 9.87 9.62
C LYS A 310 -23.95 10.09 9.09
N ASP A 311 -23.00 9.28 9.54
CA ASP A 311 -21.57 9.45 9.32
C ASP A 311 -21.04 8.60 8.16
N SER A 312 -21.92 7.83 7.52
CA SER A 312 -21.62 7.13 6.27
C SER A 312 -21.61 8.08 5.08
N PHE A 313 -20.92 7.68 4.01
CA PHE A 313 -20.93 8.33 2.73
C PHE A 313 -20.61 7.31 1.63
N ILE A 314 -21.08 7.60 0.41
CA ILE A 314 -20.70 6.88 -0.81
C ILE A 314 -20.02 7.84 -1.77
N PHE A 315 -19.23 7.29 -2.68
CA PHE A 315 -18.48 8.09 -3.63
C PHE A 315 -18.25 7.37 -4.97
N SER A 316 -17.83 8.17 -5.95
CA SER A 316 -17.32 7.68 -7.23
C SER A 316 -16.11 8.47 -7.70
N PHE A 317 -15.20 7.78 -8.39
CA PHE A 317 -14.11 8.36 -9.17
C PHE A 317 -14.21 7.89 -10.62
N ASN A 318 -13.92 8.79 -11.56
CA ASN A 318 -13.99 8.46 -12.99
C ASN A 318 -12.85 7.53 -13.46
N ASN A 319 -11.71 7.55 -12.78
CA ASN A 319 -10.55 6.71 -13.08
C ASN A 319 -9.54 6.73 -11.92
N LYS A 320 -8.51 5.86 -12.00
CA LYS A 320 -7.42 5.76 -11.02
C LYS A 320 -6.38 6.88 -11.10
N LYS A 321 -6.37 7.70 -12.16
CA LYS A 321 -5.31 8.69 -12.45
C LYS A 321 -5.60 10.09 -11.89
N ASP A 322 -6.86 10.44 -11.67
CA ASP A 322 -7.25 11.80 -11.28
C ASP A 322 -8.38 11.82 -10.24
N ILE A 323 -8.17 12.59 -9.17
CA ILE A 323 -9.14 12.82 -8.10
C ILE A 323 -10.06 14.02 -8.35
N LYS A 324 -9.80 14.86 -9.36
CA LYS A 324 -10.57 16.10 -9.61
C LYS A 324 -12.03 15.83 -9.92
N ASN A 325 -12.30 14.77 -10.66
CA ASN A 325 -13.64 14.36 -11.04
C ASN A 325 -14.16 13.25 -10.12
N HIS A 326 -14.59 13.66 -8.93
CA HIS A 326 -15.20 12.78 -7.94
C HIS A 326 -16.61 13.22 -7.59
N ILE A 327 -17.39 12.29 -7.06
CA ILE A 327 -18.67 12.57 -6.40
C ILE A 327 -18.54 12.08 -4.97
N LEU A 328 -18.81 12.95 -4.00
CA LEU A 328 -19.09 12.59 -2.62
C LEU A 328 -20.59 12.79 -2.37
N SER A 329 -21.23 11.75 -1.84
CA SER A 329 -22.64 11.74 -1.51
C SER A 329 -22.79 11.27 -0.07
N ARG A 330 -23.34 12.13 0.80
CA ARG A 330 -23.56 11.81 2.21
C ARG A 330 -24.98 11.28 2.42
N VAL A 331 -25.20 10.66 3.57
CA VAL A 331 -26.51 10.14 3.95
C VAL A 331 -27.51 11.27 4.08
N GLU A 332 -28.65 11.14 3.40
CA GLU A 332 -29.82 12.02 3.52
C GLU A 332 -30.88 11.38 4.44
N GLU A 333 -31.10 10.07 4.30
CA GLU A 333 -32.02 9.29 5.14
C GLU A 333 -31.26 8.33 6.06
N GLU A 334 -30.97 8.77 7.29
CA GLU A 334 -30.14 8.04 8.26
C GLU A 334 -30.57 6.60 8.50
N LYS A 335 -31.89 6.33 8.51
CA LYS A 335 -32.46 5.00 8.80
C LYS A 335 -31.97 3.92 7.83
N TYR A 336 -31.67 4.29 6.59
CA TYR A 336 -31.33 3.34 5.52
C TYR A 336 -29.87 3.42 5.10
N ALA A 337 -29.01 4.04 5.93
CA ALA A 337 -27.63 4.35 5.54
C ALA A 337 -26.83 3.11 5.12
N ILE A 338 -26.89 2.03 5.91
CA ILE A 338 -26.16 0.79 5.66
C ILE A 338 -27.15 -0.34 5.43
N ASP A 339 -26.93 -1.12 4.39
CA ASP A 339 -27.75 -2.29 4.04
C ASP A 339 -26.97 -3.56 4.39
N ASN A 340 -27.46 -4.31 5.38
CA ASN A 340 -26.80 -5.52 5.87
C ASN A 340 -27.50 -6.81 5.42
N ASP A 341 -28.25 -6.78 4.32
CA ASP A 341 -28.82 -7.98 3.72
C ASP A 341 -27.72 -9.02 3.46
N CYS A 342 -27.85 -10.19 4.11
CA CYS A 342 -26.86 -11.27 4.05
C CYS A 342 -26.70 -11.89 2.64
N SER A 343 -27.61 -11.57 1.72
CA SER A 343 -27.54 -11.95 0.31
C SER A 343 -26.71 -10.98 -0.55
N CYS A 344 -26.20 -9.90 0.05
CA CYS A 344 -25.45 -8.85 -0.62
C CYS A 344 -24.01 -8.74 -0.10
N GLY A 345 -23.17 -8.03 -0.86
CA GLY A 345 -21.88 -7.54 -0.40
C GLY A 345 -22.03 -6.16 0.27
N PRO A 346 -20.95 -5.36 0.32
CA PRO A 346 -20.98 -4.06 0.96
C PRO A 346 -21.97 -3.13 0.24
N SER A 347 -23.11 -2.86 0.88
CA SER A 347 -24.22 -2.12 0.29
C SER A 347 -24.64 -0.94 1.17
N PHE A 348 -25.04 0.15 0.52
CA PHE A 348 -25.29 1.44 1.15
C PHE A 348 -26.57 2.04 0.58
N GLY A 349 -27.43 2.53 1.48
CA GLY A 349 -28.73 3.07 1.10
C GLY A 349 -29.70 1.96 0.72
N ARG A 350 -30.93 2.34 0.38
CA ARG A 350 -31.90 1.38 -0.18
C ARG A 350 -31.47 0.85 -1.56
N ASN A 351 -30.86 1.72 -2.36
CA ASN A 351 -30.50 1.43 -3.75
C ASN A 351 -29.24 2.18 -4.21
N ASP A 352 -28.64 2.99 -3.33
CA ASP A 352 -27.65 4.00 -3.72
C ASP A 352 -26.34 3.36 -4.19
N LEU A 353 -25.93 2.28 -3.52
CA LEU A 353 -24.88 1.35 -3.95
C LEU A 353 -25.24 -0.05 -3.48
N LYS A 354 -25.76 -0.89 -4.37
CA LYS A 354 -26.15 -2.28 -4.06
C LYS A 354 -25.18 -3.24 -4.76
N ILE A 355 -24.48 -4.04 -3.96
CA ILE A 355 -23.53 -5.05 -4.44
C ILE A 355 -24.16 -6.42 -4.22
N GLY A 356 -24.60 -7.06 -5.29
CA GLY A 356 -25.52 -8.20 -5.15
C GLY A 356 -25.24 -9.34 -6.13
N GLY A 357 -26.08 -10.38 -5.99
CA GLY A 357 -26.01 -11.60 -6.77
C GLY A 357 -25.09 -12.66 -6.15
N ASN A 358 -25.22 -13.90 -6.63
CA ASN A 358 -24.42 -15.04 -6.14
C ASN A 358 -22.91 -14.87 -6.41
N SER A 359 -22.55 -14.00 -7.35
CA SER A 359 -21.17 -13.61 -7.63
C SER A 359 -21.15 -12.18 -8.15
N PHE A 360 -20.33 -11.32 -7.53
CA PHE A 360 -20.22 -9.92 -7.87
C PHE A 360 -19.63 -9.65 -9.26
N ASN A 361 -19.02 -10.68 -9.87
CA ASN A 361 -18.45 -10.59 -11.23
C ASN A 361 -19.51 -10.70 -12.33
N LYS A 362 -20.79 -10.80 -11.93
CA LYS A 362 -21.96 -10.81 -12.81
C LYS A 362 -22.74 -9.51 -12.71
N HIS A 363 -23.59 -9.24 -13.70
CA HIS A 363 -24.34 -7.99 -13.84
C HIS A 363 -25.57 -7.94 -12.93
N PHE A 364 -25.34 -7.91 -11.61
CA PHE A 364 -26.41 -7.82 -10.60
C PHE A 364 -26.27 -6.61 -9.67
N SER A 365 -25.10 -5.97 -9.65
CA SER A 365 -24.86 -4.75 -8.86
C SER A 365 -25.41 -3.51 -9.56
N TYR A 366 -25.90 -2.53 -8.83
CA TYR A 366 -26.45 -1.30 -9.39
C TYR A 366 -26.35 -0.11 -8.42
N CYS A 367 -26.47 1.11 -8.95
CA CYS A 367 -26.47 2.35 -8.19
C CYS A 367 -27.65 3.21 -8.64
N LYS A 368 -28.56 3.55 -7.72
CA LYS A 368 -29.70 4.44 -7.96
C LYS A 368 -29.94 5.28 -6.72
N ARG A 369 -29.78 6.60 -6.84
CA ARG A 369 -29.99 7.54 -5.73
C ARG A 369 -31.36 7.30 -5.08
N SER A 370 -31.35 7.11 -3.76
CA SER A 370 -32.51 6.93 -2.91
C SER A 370 -32.29 7.62 -1.57
N SER A 371 -31.39 7.10 -0.73
CA SER A 371 -31.19 7.50 0.66
C SER A 371 -29.95 8.38 0.88
N TYR A 372 -29.20 8.66 -0.18
CA TYR A 372 -28.04 9.55 -0.19
C TYR A 372 -28.27 10.77 -1.08
N GLU A 373 -27.57 11.88 -0.78
CA GLU A 373 -27.79 13.20 -1.38
C GLU A 373 -27.66 13.23 -2.92
N LYS A 374 -26.70 12.49 -3.47
CA LYS A 374 -26.30 12.53 -4.89
C LYS A 374 -26.17 11.12 -5.49
N PRO A 375 -26.54 10.94 -6.78
CA PRO A 375 -26.20 9.73 -7.51
C PRO A 375 -24.68 9.65 -7.73
N ILE A 376 -24.08 8.48 -7.47
CA ILE A 376 -22.65 8.21 -7.72
C ILE A 376 -22.38 7.62 -9.12
N ARG A 377 -23.44 7.37 -9.90
CA ARG A 377 -23.33 6.86 -11.27
C ARG A 377 -24.37 7.53 -12.16
N LYS A 378 -23.98 7.86 -13.39
CA LYS A 378 -24.87 8.52 -14.37
C LYS A 378 -26.00 7.60 -14.83
N THR A 379 -25.73 6.30 -14.97
CA THR A 379 -26.70 5.29 -15.43
C THR A 379 -27.10 4.39 -14.28
N GLY A 380 -28.39 4.06 -14.17
CA GLY A 380 -28.91 3.07 -13.22
C GLY A 380 -28.76 1.60 -13.69
N ASN A 381 -27.98 1.35 -14.74
CA ASN A 381 -27.81 0.03 -15.31
C ASN A 381 -27.02 -0.89 -14.37
N TYR A 382 -27.33 -2.18 -14.44
CA TYR A 382 -26.56 -3.20 -13.74
C TYR A 382 -25.12 -3.27 -14.23
N PHE A 383 -24.19 -3.65 -13.35
CA PHE A 383 -22.78 -3.79 -13.66
C PHE A 383 -22.16 -5.01 -12.96
N ALA A 384 -21.07 -5.50 -13.54
CA ALA A 384 -20.20 -6.50 -12.95
C ALA A 384 -18.98 -5.83 -12.29
N ILE A 385 -18.44 -6.48 -11.27
CA ILE A 385 -17.23 -6.05 -10.56
C ILE A 385 -16.01 -6.79 -11.14
N GLU A 386 -14.94 -6.04 -11.40
CA GLU A 386 -13.63 -6.58 -11.77
C GLU A 386 -12.79 -6.91 -10.54
N GLU A 387 -12.78 -5.99 -9.56
CA GLU A 387 -12.09 -6.13 -8.29
C GLU A 387 -12.84 -5.33 -7.21
N TYR A 388 -12.79 -5.80 -5.97
CA TYR A 388 -13.23 -4.99 -4.83
C TYR A 388 -12.31 -5.22 -3.63
N GLU A 389 -12.11 -4.17 -2.85
CA GLU A 389 -11.27 -4.19 -1.66
C GLU A 389 -12.06 -3.59 -0.49
N VAL A 390 -11.98 -4.20 0.68
CA VAL A 390 -12.52 -3.64 1.92
C VAL A 390 -11.36 -3.40 2.88
N PHE A 391 -11.22 -2.18 3.35
CA PHE A 391 -10.22 -1.80 4.35
C PHE A 391 -10.92 -1.45 5.66
N GLN A 392 -10.35 -1.90 6.77
CA GLN A 392 -10.67 -1.37 8.09
C GLN A 392 -9.80 -0.14 8.35
N ILE A 393 -10.45 0.95 8.73
CA ILE A 393 -9.82 2.23 9.02
C ILE A 393 -9.46 2.28 10.50
N ILE A 394 -8.16 2.42 10.78
CA ILE A 394 -7.65 2.64 12.13
C ILE A 394 -7.18 4.10 12.19
N LYS A 395 -7.75 4.86 13.12
CA LYS A 395 -7.45 6.28 13.33
C LYS A 395 -6.51 6.39 14.51
N ASP A 396 -5.31 6.89 14.27
CA ASP A 396 -4.37 7.23 15.34
C ASP A 396 -4.72 8.63 15.86
N THR A 397 -5.37 8.67 17.02
CA THR A 397 -5.50 9.91 17.77
C THR A 397 -4.21 10.14 18.54
N ASN A 398 -3.38 11.07 18.07
CA ASN A 398 -2.30 11.66 18.87
C ASN A 398 -2.91 12.52 19.99
N GLU A 399 -3.67 11.92 20.90
CA GLU A 399 -3.88 12.49 22.23
C GLU A 399 -2.69 12.03 23.08
N HIS A 400 -1.60 12.79 23.01
CA HIS A 400 -0.69 12.84 24.15
C HIS A 400 -1.49 13.38 25.34
N VAL A 401 -2.00 12.46 26.15
CA VAL A 401 -2.54 12.74 27.47
C VAL A 401 -1.40 13.35 28.28
N TYR A 402 -1.35 14.68 28.34
CA TYR A 402 -0.56 15.39 29.33
C TYR A 402 -1.22 15.13 30.70
N ARG A 403 -0.61 14.21 31.46
CA ARG A 403 -0.72 14.17 32.92
C ARG A 403 0.67 14.16 33.52
#